data_AF-A0A1Q9K131-F1
#
_entry.id   AF-A0A1Q9K131-F1
#
_cell.length_a   1.000
_cell.length_b   1.000
_cell.length_c   1.000
_cell.angle_alpha   90.00
_cell.angle_beta   90.00
_cell.angle_gamma   90.00
#
_symmetry.space_group_name_H-M   'P 1'
#
loop_
_entity.id
_entity.type
_entity.pdbx_description
1 polymer ?
#
loop_
_entity_poly.entity_id
_entity_poly.type
_entity_poly.pdbx_seq_one_letter_code
_entity_poly.pdbx_strand_id
1 'polypeptide(L)'
;MDLKEFYFQNIKESEYHYRFRNSIDNVNKTFNVFVGYEETENYEFEVYDAEEAITKFRELCQPDVNFSGENKCWFYLITYYLHTLGYEIREFPRILARPPVEPTDFTYGDIRNRIIAQGGDDNGTVRYATRRSFVAGLTFEQKSCHIEVGDSINQKFIEISTRQASFNSMSTDEKLAEIANLIENMLKRDGKFVTPDYSKVCCGFITDSVVKDYRKKMQCFRHCSDEAIGERKTYSEEQKNFFVDYGLTIVKAIHSLLQKR
;
A
#
# COMPACT_ATOMS: atom_id res chain seq x y z
N MET A 1 -3.23 20.34 1.73
CA MET A 1 -2.23 19.76 2.64
C MET A 1 -0.86 19.97 2.04
N ASP A 2 0.07 20.53 2.80
CA ASP A 2 1.47 20.69 2.37
C ASP A 2 2.21 19.34 2.47
N LEU A 3 2.61 18.79 1.32
CA LEU A 3 3.34 17.52 1.26
C LEU A 3 4.77 17.63 1.78
N LYS A 4 5.40 18.79 1.68
CA LYS A 4 6.74 19.02 2.22
C LYS A 4 6.71 19.01 3.74
N GLU A 5 5.75 19.70 4.35
CA GLU A 5 5.53 19.64 5.80
C GLU A 5 5.22 18.20 6.25
N PHE A 6 4.28 17.53 5.58
CA PHE A 6 3.93 16.14 5.84
C PHE A 6 5.17 15.22 5.78
N TYR A 7 6.02 15.38 4.75
CA TYR A 7 7.25 14.60 4.60
C TYR A 7 8.17 14.74 5.82
N PHE A 8 8.47 15.97 6.25
CA PHE A 8 9.39 16.20 7.37
C PHE A 8 8.84 15.77 8.73
N GLN A 9 7.52 15.78 8.92
CA GLN A 9 6.90 15.30 10.15
C GLN A 9 6.94 13.76 10.26
N ASN A 10 6.99 13.04 9.14
CA ASN A 10 6.79 11.59 9.11
C ASN A 10 8.04 10.76 8.74
N ILE A 11 9.00 11.34 8.01
CA ILE A 11 10.15 10.60 7.49
C ILE A 11 11.12 10.13 8.59
N LYS A 12 11.51 8.85 8.56
CA LYS A 12 12.53 8.27 9.46
C LYS A 12 13.84 8.00 8.72
N GLU A 13 14.97 8.10 9.43
CA GLU A 13 16.30 7.80 8.89
C GLU A 13 16.44 6.39 8.31
N SER A 14 15.67 5.43 8.83
CA SER A 14 15.65 4.05 8.36
C SER A 14 14.91 3.84 7.03
N GLU A 15 14.12 4.81 6.58
CA GLU A 15 13.30 4.69 5.37
C GLU A 15 14.09 5.05 4.11
N TYR A 16 13.83 4.34 3.02
CA TYR A 16 14.51 4.60 1.75
C TYR A 16 14.36 6.05 1.27
N HIS A 17 13.19 6.66 1.48
CA HIS A 17 12.90 8.03 1.08
C HIS A 17 13.79 9.07 1.78
N TYR A 18 14.35 8.76 2.96
CA TYR A 18 15.20 9.69 3.70
C TYR A 18 16.38 10.20 2.88
N ARG A 19 16.87 9.40 1.91
CA ARG A 19 17.93 9.79 1.00
C ARG A 19 17.65 11.07 0.19
N PHE A 20 16.38 11.44 0.01
CA PHE A 20 15.97 12.64 -0.71
C PHE A 20 15.80 13.86 0.19
N ARG A 21 15.87 13.67 1.52
CA ARG A 21 15.59 14.71 2.53
C ARG A 21 16.36 16.01 2.26
N ASN A 22 17.67 15.93 2.02
CA ASN A 22 18.49 17.11 1.79
C ASN A 22 18.12 17.86 0.51
N SER A 23 17.69 17.15 -0.53
CA SER A 23 17.23 17.78 -1.78
C SER A 23 15.89 18.49 -1.59
N ILE A 24 14.99 17.91 -0.78
CA ILE A 24 13.66 18.49 -0.49
C ILE A 24 13.79 19.72 0.42
N ASP A 25 14.67 19.65 1.43
CA ASP A 25 14.91 20.76 2.38
C ASP A 25 15.38 22.02 1.66
N ASN A 26 16.30 21.83 0.71
CA ASN A 26 16.95 22.91 -0.02
C ASN A 26 16.30 23.24 -1.37
N VAL A 27 15.12 22.70 -1.69
CA VAL A 27 14.49 22.91 -3.01
C VAL A 27 14.25 24.39 -3.33
N ASN A 28 13.98 25.21 -2.31
CA ASN A 28 13.74 26.65 -2.46
C ASN A 28 15.02 27.50 -2.30
N LYS A 29 16.17 26.85 -2.06
CA LYS A 29 17.42 27.52 -1.71
C LYS A 29 18.44 27.37 -2.82
N THR A 30 19.03 28.49 -3.22
CA THR A 30 20.21 28.49 -4.09
C THR A 30 21.46 28.71 -3.26
N PHE A 31 22.50 27.91 -3.52
CA PHE A 31 23.79 28.11 -2.87
C PHE A 31 24.58 29.23 -3.56
N ASN A 32 24.93 30.25 -2.80
CA ASN A 32 25.80 31.34 -3.19
C ASN A 32 27.12 31.26 -2.40
N VAL A 33 28.25 31.31 -3.12
CA VAL A 33 29.60 31.17 -2.54
C VAL A 33 29.92 32.26 -1.50
N PHE A 34 29.29 33.43 -1.57
CA PHE A 34 29.57 34.57 -0.68
C PHE A 34 28.68 34.64 0.56
N VAL A 35 27.46 34.10 0.48
CA VAL A 35 26.41 34.28 1.50
C VAL A 35 25.76 32.97 1.98
N GLY A 36 26.15 31.83 1.39
CA GLY A 36 25.61 30.51 1.75
C GLY A 36 24.30 30.22 1.01
N TYR A 37 23.40 29.47 1.63
CA TYR A 37 22.08 29.17 1.04
C TYR A 37 21.13 30.34 1.23
N GLU A 38 20.62 30.88 0.14
CA GLU A 38 19.56 31.89 0.13
C GLU A 38 18.27 31.31 -0.44
N GLU A 39 17.14 31.59 0.18
CA GLU A 39 15.84 31.26 -0.40
C GLU A 39 15.60 32.15 -1.62
N THR A 40 15.57 31.53 -2.79
CA THR A 40 15.41 32.21 -4.09
C THR A 40 14.12 31.83 -4.81
N GLU A 41 13.45 30.77 -4.36
CA GLU A 41 12.23 30.24 -4.96
C GLU A 41 11.11 30.17 -3.92
N ASN A 42 9.87 30.18 -4.39
CA ASN A 42 8.67 30.12 -3.56
C ASN A 42 7.78 28.92 -3.91
N TYR A 43 8.38 27.76 -4.19
CA TYR A 43 7.61 26.56 -4.54
C TYR A 43 6.72 26.10 -3.39
N GLU A 44 5.48 25.78 -3.72
CA GLU A 44 4.44 25.28 -2.83
C GLU A 44 4.03 23.87 -3.27
N PHE A 45 3.94 22.94 -2.31
CA PHE A 45 3.71 21.51 -2.58
C PHE A 45 2.39 21.03 -1.99
N GLU A 46 1.29 21.66 -2.41
CA GLU A 46 -0.03 21.41 -1.84
C GLU A 46 -0.88 20.44 -2.67
N VAL A 47 -1.55 19.52 -1.98
CA VAL A 47 -2.62 18.69 -2.56
C VAL A 47 -3.82 18.64 -1.60
N TYR A 48 -5.03 18.53 -2.13
CA TYR A 48 -6.26 18.39 -1.35
C TYR A 48 -6.41 16.95 -0.82
N ASP A 49 -6.23 15.96 -1.69
CA ASP A 49 -6.41 14.53 -1.37
C ASP A 49 -5.46 13.61 -2.16
N ALA A 50 -5.64 12.29 -2.02
CA ALA A 50 -4.86 11.29 -2.73
C ALA A 50 -5.11 11.26 -4.24
N GLU A 51 -6.32 11.63 -4.71
CA GLU A 51 -6.64 11.67 -6.14
C GLU A 51 -5.91 12.82 -6.85
N GLU A 52 -5.78 13.96 -6.18
CA GLU A 52 -4.96 15.08 -6.67
C GLU A 52 -3.47 14.70 -6.71
N ALA A 53 -2.96 14.00 -5.69
CA ALA A 53 -1.59 13.48 -5.70
C ALA A 53 -1.35 12.46 -6.83
N ILE A 54 -2.31 11.56 -7.09
CA ILE A 54 -2.26 10.61 -8.21
C ILE A 54 -2.28 11.35 -9.56
N THR A 55 -3.13 12.37 -9.68
CA THR A 55 -3.20 13.21 -10.89
C THR A 55 -1.86 13.89 -11.14
N LYS A 56 -1.28 14.50 -10.11
CA LYS A 56 0.04 15.14 -10.19
C LYS A 56 1.15 14.13 -10.50
N PHE A 57 1.09 12.90 -9.97
CA PHE A 57 2.04 11.83 -10.36
C PHE A 57 1.97 11.54 -11.87
N ARG A 58 0.74 11.41 -12.42
CA ARG A 58 0.52 11.17 -13.85
C ARG A 58 1.01 12.33 -14.70
N GLU A 59 0.86 13.57 -14.24
CA GLU A 59 1.42 14.76 -14.89
C GLU A 59 2.94 14.68 -14.96
N LEU A 60 3.61 14.38 -13.84
CA LEU A 60 5.08 14.24 -13.79
C LEU A 60 5.61 13.14 -14.72
N CYS A 61 4.82 12.10 -14.98
CA CYS A 61 5.19 11.01 -15.88
C CYS A 61 5.01 11.35 -17.38
N GLN A 62 4.46 12.52 -17.73
CA GLN A 62 4.21 12.87 -19.12
C GLN A 62 5.50 13.08 -19.93
N PRO A 63 5.48 12.77 -21.24
CA PRO A 63 6.11 13.53 -22.31
C PRO A 63 7.35 14.37 -22.02
N ASP A 64 6.97 15.56 -21.62
CA ASP A 64 7.66 16.81 -21.86
C ASP A 64 8.08 17.44 -20.52
N VAL A 65 7.94 16.69 -19.42
CA VAL A 65 8.28 17.14 -18.08
C VAL A 65 9.79 17.11 -17.90
N ASN A 66 10.33 18.28 -17.55
CA ASN A 66 11.72 18.41 -17.12
C ASN A 66 11.82 18.27 -15.59
N PHE A 67 12.74 17.44 -15.12
CA PHE A 67 12.99 17.22 -13.70
C PHE A 67 14.11 18.13 -13.18
N SER A 68 13.86 19.44 -13.19
CA SER A 68 14.67 20.44 -12.48
C SER A 68 13.96 20.91 -11.22
N GLY A 69 14.70 21.04 -10.11
CA GLY A 69 14.26 21.66 -8.85
C GLY A 69 12.87 21.19 -8.38
N GLU A 70 11.86 22.01 -8.67
CA GLU A 70 10.46 21.82 -8.31
C GLU A 70 9.90 20.45 -8.70
N ASN A 71 9.95 20.06 -9.99
CA ASN A 71 9.36 18.81 -10.46
C ASN A 71 10.04 17.57 -9.86
N LYS A 72 11.34 17.67 -9.56
CA LYS A 72 12.10 16.61 -8.88
C LYS A 72 11.64 16.49 -7.42
N CYS A 73 11.40 17.61 -6.75
CA CYS A 73 10.83 17.63 -5.40
C CYS A 73 9.39 17.08 -5.37
N TRP A 74 8.52 17.54 -6.28
CA TRP A 74 7.16 17.01 -6.45
C TRP A 74 7.14 15.49 -6.58
N PHE A 75 8.04 14.92 -7.39
CA PHE A 75 8.13 13.48 -7.58
C PHE A 75 8.44 12.74 -6.28
N TYR A 76 9.42 13.20 -5.50
CA TYR A 76 9.76 12.55 -4.23
C TYR A 76 8.68 12.71 -3.16
N LEU A 77 8.05 13.89 -3.10
CA LEU A 77 6.98 14.15 -2.13
C LEU A 77 5.75 13.29 -2.42
N ILE A 78 5.34 13.18 -3.69
CA ILE A 78 4.18 12.37 -4.09
C ILE A 78 4.44 10.88 -3.92
N THR A 79 5.62 10.39 -4.33
CA THR A 79 5.99 8.97 -4.17
C THR A 79 5.98 8.58 -2.70
N TYR A 80 6.55 9.42 -1.82
CA TYR A 80 6.50 9.22 -0.38
C TYR A 80 5.06 9.25 0.15
N TYR A 81 4.30 10.29 -0.15
CA TYR A 81 2.92 10.46 0.35
C TYR A 81 2.03 9.27 -0.03
N LEU A 82 1.98 8.90 -1.32
CA LEU A 82 1.18 7.77 -1.78
C LEU A 82 1.66 6.44 -1.17
N HIS A 83 2.98 6.27 -0.99
CA HIS A 83 3.53 5.10 -0.30
C HIS A 83 3.08 5.01 1.16
N THR A 84 3.10 6.13 1.91
CA THR A 84 2.64 6.16 3.31
C THR A 84 1.15 5.85 3.44
N LEU A 85 0.35 6.20 2.44
CA LEU A 85 -1.07 5.84 2.35
C LEU A 85 -1.31 4.39 1.88
N GLY A 86 -0.24 3.63 1.60
CA GLY A 86 -0.32 2.24 1.20
C GLY A 86 -0.60 2.02 -0.30
N TYR A 87 -0.50 3.04 -1.15
CA TYR A 87 -0.68 2.84 -2.59
C TYR A 87 0.50 2.10 -3.23
N GLU A 88 0.16 1.29 -4.24
CA GLU A 88 1.08 0.73 -5.21
C GLU A 88 0.57 0.96 -6.63
N ILE A 89 1.49 1.04 -7.59
CA ILE A 89 1.14 1.09 -9.01
C ILE A 89 1.27 -0.32 -9.54
N ARG A 90 0.17 -0.94 -9.98
CA ARG A 90 0.14 -2.35 -10.38
C ARG A 90 1.20 -2.67 -11.45
N GLU A 91 1.39 -1.77 -12.40
CA GLU A 91 2.38 -1.91 -13.48
C GLU A 91 3.84 -1.78 -12.97
N PHE A 92 4.06 -1.07 -11.86
CA PHE A 92 5.35 -0.82 -11.23
C PHE A 92 5.28 -0.90 -9.70
N PRO A 93 5.14 -2.11 -9.11
CA PRO A 93 4.75 -2.24 -7.70
C PRO A 93 5.70 -1.59 -6.68
N ARG A 94 6.95 -1.34 -7.07
CA ARG A 94 7.99 -0.78 -6.19
C ARG A 94 8.23 0.71 -6.37
N ILE A 95 7.64 1.38 -7.36
CA ILE A 95 8.04 2.76 -7.69
C ILE A 95 7.75 3.75 -6.56
N LEU A 96 6.60 3.62 -5.89
CA LEU A 96 6.23 4.49 -4.78
C LEU A 96 7.10 4.21 -3.55
N ALA A 97 7.45 2.96 -3.28
CA ALA A 97 8.28 2.58 -2.13
C ALA A 97 9.79 2.86 -2.35
N ARG A 98 10.26 2.76 -3.60
CA ARG A 98 11.66 2.91 -3.99
C ARG A 98 11.78 3.72 -5.29
N PRO A 99 11.46 5.02 -5.27
CA PRO A 99 11.68 5.87 -6.42
C PRO A 99 13.17 5.91 -6.81
N PRO A 100 13.50 6.04 -8.11
CA PRO A 100 14.88 6.17 -8.55
C PRO A 100 15.49 7.49 -8.06
N VAL A 101 16.83 7.55 -8.05
CA VAL A 101 17.54 8.79 -7.74
C VAL A 101 17.27 9.84 -8.81
N GLU A 102 17.28 9.45 -10.08
CA GLU A 102 16.87 10.34 -11.17
C GLU A 102 15.45 9.96 -11.62
N PRO A 103 14.44 10.84 -11.45
CA PRO A 103 13.06 10.53 -11.84
C PRO A 103 12.91 10.09 -13.30
N THR A 104 13.77 10.59 -14.19
CA THR A 104 13.81 10.22 -15.61
C THR A 104 14.11 8.74 -15.86
N ASP A 105 14.82 8.07 -14.95
CA ASP A 105 15.06 6.62 -15.03
C ASP A 105 13.73 5.87 -15.06
N PHE A 106 12.74 6.34 -14.30
CA PHE A 106 11.39 5.80 -14.29
C PHE A 106 10.51 6.42 -15.38
N THR A 107 10.31 7.74 -15.35
CA THR A 107 9.30 8.44 -16.17
C THR A 107 9.57 8.36 -17.67
N TYR A 108 10.83 8.15 -18.05
CA TYR A 108 11.24 7.83 -19.40
C TYR A 108 11.68 6.37 -19.52
N GLY A 109 12.71 5.96 -18.79
CA GLY A 109 13.37 4.66 -18.97
C GLY A 109 12.44 3.47 -18.76
N ASP A 110 11.98 3.27 -17.52
CA ASP A 110 11.14 2.12 -17.14
C ASP A 110 9.81 2.11 -17.88
N ILE A 111 9.14 3.27 -18.01
CA ILE A 111 7.88 3.39 -18.74
C ILE A 111 8.07 3.02 -20.21
N ARG A 112 9.10 3.55 -20.88
CA ARG A 112 9.40 3.22 -22.28
C ARG A 112 9.69 1.73 -22.44
N ASN A 113 10.52 1.16 -21.58
CA ASN A 113 10.89 -0.25 -21.63
C ASN A 113 9.67 -1.15 -21.42
N ARG A 114 8.76 -0.77 -20.53
CA ARG A 114 7.50 -1.50 -20.31
C ARG A 114 6.59 -1.47 -21.54
N ILE A 115 6.47 -0.33 -22.20
CA ILE A 115 5.68 -0.19 -23.44
C ILE A 115 6.28 -1.06 -24.57
N ILE A 116 7.60 -1.04 -24.74
CA ILE A 116 8.30 -1.91 -25.72
C ILE A 116 8.05 -3.39 -25.41
N ALA A 117 8.15 -3.79 -24.14
CA ALA A 117 7.89 -5.17 -23.74
C ALA A 117 6.43 -5.62 -24.01
N GLN A 118 5.50 -4.67 -24.16
CA GLN A 118 4.11 -4.92 -24.53
C GLN A 118 3.86 -4.80 -26.05
N GLY A 119 4.90 -4.58 -26.86
CA GLY A 119 4.80 -4.41 -28.31
C GLY A 119 4.20 -3.07 -28.75
N GLY A 120 4.24 -2.05 -27.88
CA GLY A 120 3.72 -0.71 -28.17
C GLY A 120 4.70 0.20 -28.91
N ASP A 121 5.77 -0.34 -29.48
CA ASP A 121 6.83 0.37 -30.17
C ASP A 121 6.81 0.14 -31.69
N ASP A 122 7.32 1.14 -32.42
CA ASP A 122 7.60 1.05 -33.84
C ASP A 122 9.13 0.93 -34.01
N ASN A 123 9.65 -0.28 -34.21
CA ASN A 123 11.09 -0.57 -34.34
C ASN A 123 11.94 0.02 -33.20
N GLY A 124 11.53 -0.19 -31.95
CA GLY A 124 12.20 0.31 -30.75
C GLY A 124 11.88 1.78 -30.42
N THR A 125 11.07 2.46 -31.23
CA THR A 125 10.63 3.84 -31.00
C THR A 125 9.25 3.87 -30.37
N VAL A 126 9.13 4.47 -29.19
CA VAL A 126 7.83 4.68 -28.53
C VAL A 126 7.35 6.10 -28.79
N ARG A 127 6.20 6.24 -29.45
CA ARG A 127 5.59 7.55 -29.72
C ARG A 127 5.09 8.19 -28.43
N TYR A 128 5.11 9.52 -28.38
CA TYR A 128 4.60 10.27 -27.23
C TYR A 128 3.13 9.95 -26.96
N ALA A 129 2.29 9.85 -27.99
CA ALA A 129 0.88 9.47 -27.83
C ALA A 129 0.73 8.14 -27.07
N THR A 130 1.50 7.12 -27.45
CA THR A 130 1.50 5.81 -26.76
C THR A 130 1.89 5.94 -25.29
N ARG A 131 2.94 6.73 -24.99
CA ARG A 131 3.37 6.97 -23.61
C ARG A 131 2.33 7.73 -22.79
N ARG A 132 1.68 8.76 -23.37
CA ARG A 132 0.59 9.50 -22.70
C ARG A 132 -0.58 8.58 -22.36
N SER A 133 -1.01 7.74 -23.30
CA SER A 133 -2.07 6.75 -23.07
C SER A 133 -1.70 5.73 -22.01
N PHE A 134 -0.45 5.25 -22.01
CA PHE A 134 0.03 4.31 -20.99
C PHE A 134 0.05 4.95 -19.59
N VAL A 135 0.57 6.17 -19.46
CA VAL A 135 0.60 6.91 -18.18
C VAL A 135 -0.81 7.18 -17.64
N ALA A 136 -1.74 7.55 -18.52
CA ALA A 136 -3.14 7.75 -18.15
C ALA A 136 -3.79 6.46 -17.63
N GLY A 137 -3.35 5.30 -18.14
CA GLY A 137 -3.84 3.97 -17.76
C GLY A 137 -3.17 3.34 -16.53
N LEU A 138 -2.24 4.04 -15.86
CA LEU A 138 -1.61 3.51 -14.64
C LEU A 138 -2.65 3.23 -13.56
N THR A 139 -2.60 2.02 -13.02
CA THR A 139 -3.55 1.52 -12.02
C THR A 139 -2.95 1.68 -10.63
N PHE A 140 -3.53 2.57 -9.84
CA PHE A 140 -3.18 2.78 -8.44
C PHE A 140 -4.08 1.91 -7.56
N GLU A 141 -3.47 1.08 -6.72
CA GLU A 141 -4.16 0.18 -5.81
C GLU A 141 -3.73 0.54 -4.39
N GLN A 142 -4.69 0.88 -3.53
CA GLN A 142 -4.41 1.11 -2.13
C GLN A 142 -4.40 -0.23 -1.37
N LYS A 143 -3.27 -0.56 -0.76
CA LYS A 143 -3.20 -1.67 0.18
C LYS A 143 -4.03 -1.32 1.41
N SER A 144 -5.17 -1.96 1.56
CA SER A 144 -6.02 -1.85 2.75
C SER A 144 -5.53 -2.65 3.97
N CYS A 145 -4.32 -3.21 3.93
CA CYS A 145 -3.77 -4.05 5.00
C CYS A 145 -2.41 -3.53 5.44
N HIS A 146 -2.31 -3.07 6.68
CA HIS A 146 -1.06 -2.58 7.27
C HIS A 146 -0.24 -3.70 7.91
N ILE A 147 -0.85 -4.88 8.09
CA ILE A 147 -0.16 -6.10 8.54
C ILE A 147 0.28 -6.92 7.34
N GLU A 148 1.60 -7.01 7.11
CA GLU A 148 2.18 -7.82 6.02
C GLU A 148 1.78 -9.29 6.14
N VAL A 149 1.16 -9.85 5.09
CA VAL A 149 0.81 -11.28 5.04
C VAL A 149 1.97 -12.04 4.39
N GLY A 150 2.74 -12.76 5.20
CA GLY A 150 3.86 -13.58 4.69
C GLY A 150 3.37 -14.75 3.82
N ASP A 151 4.25 -15.23 2.93
CA ASP A 151 3.93 -16.24 1.90
C ASP A 151 3.22 -17.48 2.44
N SER A 152 3.64 -17.99 3.61
CA SER A 152 3.04 -19.19 4.22
C SER A 152 1.57 -18.99 4.61
N ILE A 153 1.20 -17.79 5.06
CA ILE A 153 -0.18 -17.46 5.43
C ILE A 153 -0.99 -17.16 4.17
N ASN A 154 -0.41 -16.44 3.21
CA ASN A 154 -1.07 -16.18 1.93
C ASN A 154 -1.41 -17.48 1.20
N GLN A 155 -0.52 -18.47 1.22
CA GLN A 155 -0.78 -19.79 0.65
C GLN A 155 -1.96 -20.49 1.33
N LYS A 156 -2.11 -20.35 2.65
CA LYS A 156 -3.28 -20.89 3.37
C LYS A 156 -4.58 -20.21 2.98
N PHE A 157 -4.57 -18.90 2.74
CA PHE A 157 -5.74 -18.21 2.18
C PHE A 157 -6.10 -18.74 0.79
N ILE A 158 -5.11 -18.95 -0.08
CA ILE A 158 -5.32 -19.52 -1.41
C ILE A 158 -5.88 -20.95 -1.32
N GLU A 159 -5.39 -21.77 -0.38
CA GLU A 159 -5.85 -23.16 -0.18
C GLU A 159 -7.32 -23.26 0.24
N ILE A 160 -7.81 -22.32 1.06
CA ILE A 160 -9.19 -22.36 1.56
C ILE A 160 -10.17 -21.56 0.69
N SER A 161 -9.67 -20.66 -0.15
CA SER A 161 -10.49 -19.79 -0.97
C SER A 161 -10.92 -20.49 -2.25
N THR A 162 -12.20 -20.37 -2.60
CA THR A 162 -12.77 -20.95 -3.83
C THR A 162 -12.37 -20.19 -5.09
N ARG A 163 -11.79 -18.99 -4.97
CA ARG A 163 -11.45 -18.10 -6.10
C ARG A 163 -9.97 -18.07 -6.47
N GLN A 164 -9.10 -18.70 -5.68
CA GLN A 164 -7.63 -18.69 -5.84
C GLN A 164 -6.99 -17.28 -5.98
N ALA A 165 -7.69 -16.23 -5.55
CA ALA A 165 -7.17 -14.86 -5.57
C ALA A 165 -6.23 -14.63 -4.38
N SER A 166 -5.23 -13.77 -4.57
CA SER A 166 -4.37 -13.32 -3.47
C SER A 166 -5.19 -12.57 -2.43
N PHE A 167 -4.89 -12.78 -1.14
CA PHE A 167 -5.62 -12.12 -0.06
C PHE A 167 -5.62 -10.58 -0.21
N ASN A 168 -4.50 -10.02 -0.66
CA ASN A 168 -4.34 -8.56 -0.80
C ASN A 168 -5.27 -7.93 -1.84
N SER A 169 -5.65 -8.68 -2.88
CA SER A 169 -6.52 -8.21 -3.96
C SER A 169 -8.02 -8.32 -3.68
N MET A 170 -8.41 -8.87 -2.53
CA MET A 170 -9.82 -9.02 -2.13
C MET A 170 -10.38 -7.68 -1.62
N SER A 171 -11.70 -7.48 -1.78
CA SER A 171 -12.39 -6.36 -1.12
C SER A 171 -12.35 -6.50 0.41
N THR A 172 -12.56 -5.41 1.15
CA THR A 172 -12.51 -5.42 2.63
C THR A 172 -13.47 -6.43 3.25
N ASP A 173 -14.71 -6.49 2.77
CA ASP A 173 -15.70 -7.47 3.25
C ASP A 173 -15.28 -8.91 2.96
N GLU A 174 -14.68 -9.17 1.78
CA GLU A 174 -14.14 -10.49 1.42
C GLU A 174 -12.94 -10.85 2.30
N LYS A 175 -12.04 -9.89 2.60
CA LYS A 175 -10.92 -10.10 3.52
C LYS A 175 -11.41 -10.52 4.90
N LEU A 176 -12.43 -9.86 5.45
CA LEU A 176 -13.01 -10.20 6.75
C LEU A 176 -13.63 -11.60 6.76
N ALA A 177 -14.32 -11.97 5.69
CA ALA A 177 -14.88 -13.31 5.52
C ALA A 177 -13.77 -14.38 5.47
N GLU A 178 -12.73 -14.17 4.66
CA GLU A 178 -11.63 -15.11 4.47
C GLU A 178 -10.76 -15.24 5.73
N ILE A 179 -10.49 -14.15 6.47
CA ILE A 179 -9.81 -14.22 7.78
C ILE A 179 -10.60 -15.14 8.72
N ALA A 180 -11.91 -14.93 8.82
CA ALA A 180 -12.75 -15.69 9.74
C ALA A 180 -12.82 -17.18 9.34
N ASN A 181 -12.82 -17.47 8.04
CA ASN A 181 -12.69 -18.83 7.51
C ASN A 181 -11.33 -19.46 7.82
N LEU A 182 -10.23 -18.73 7.64
CA LEU A 182 -8.88 -19.24 7.91
C LEU A 182 -8.67 -19.54 9.40
N ILE A 183 -9.10 -18.64 10.29
CA ILE A 183 -9.05 -18.87 11.74
C ILE A 183 -9.82 -20.16 12.07
N GLU A 184 -11.01 -20.33 11.50
CA GLU A 184 -11.81 -21.54 11.71
C GLU A 184 -11.12 -22.79 11.19
N ASN A 185 -10.57 -22.77 9.97
CA ASN A 185 -9.85 -23.88 9.38
C ASN A 185 -8.63 -24.29 10.23
N MET A 186 -7.82 -23.32 10.68
CA MET A 186 -6.63 -23.59 11.49
C MET A 186 -6.96 -24.17 12.87
N LEU A 187 -8.07 -23.73 13.49
CA LEU A 187 -8.46 -24.17 14.82
C LEU A 187 -9.30 -25.45 14.81
N LYS A 188 -9.93 -25.84 13.70
CA LYS A 188 -10.83 -27.00 13.65
C LYS A 188 -10.06 -28.26 13.21
N ARG A 189 -9.85 -29.20 14.13
CA ARG A 189 -9.27 -30.52 13.86
C ARG A 189 -10.30 -31.61 14.17
N ASP A 190 -10.55 -32.50 13.22
CA ASP A 190 -11.54 -33.59 13.34
C ASP A 190 -12.93 -33.10 13.80
N GLY A 191 -13.36 -31.94 13.28
CA GLY A 191 -14.63 -31.32 13.62
C GLY A 191 -14.68 -30.59 14.96
N LYS A 192 -13.62 -30.66 15.79
CA LYS A 192 -13.53 -29.98 17.10
C LYS A 192 -12.55 -28.82 17.07
N PHE A 193 -12.88 -27.75 17.80
CA PHE A 193 -11.97 -26.61 17.96
C PHE A 193 -10.86 -26.95 18.96
N VAL A 194 -9.62 -26.77 18.55
CA VAL A 194 -8.46 -26.76 19.44
C VAL A 194 -8.25 -25.36 19.99
N THR A 195 -7.72 -25.26 21.21
CA THR A 195 -7.36 -23.99 21.84
C THR A 195 -5.84 -23.91 21.97
N PRO A 196 -5.17 -23.08 21.12
CA PRO A 196 -3.76 -22.76 21.29
C PRO A 196 -3.49 -22.10 22.63
N ASP A 197 -2.28 -22.28 23.15
CA ASP A 197 -1.81 -21.54 24.32
C ASP A 197 -1.32 -20.15 23.89
N TYR A 198 -2.27 -19.21 23.76
CA TYR A 198 -1.99 -17.85 23.31
C TYR A 198 -1.02 -17.10 24.22
N SER A 199 -0.91 -17.47 25.51
CA SER A 199 -0.03 -16.80 26.47
C SER A 199 1.45 -16.84 26.05
N LYS A 200 1.85 -17.86 25.28
CA LYS A 200 3.24 -18.07 24.84
C LYS A 200 3.77 -17.00 23.89
N VAL A 201 2.89 -16.32 23.15
CA VAL A 201 3.29 -15.35 22.11
C VAL A 201 2.54 -14.03 22.24
N CYS A 202 1.31 -14.05 22.75
CA CYS A 202 0.42 -12.89 22.70
C CYS A 202 0.45 -12.01 23.95
N CYS A 203 1.24 -12.34 24.98
CA CYS A 203 1.40 -11.56 26.22
C CYS A 203 0.06 -11.10 26.86
N GLY A 204 -1.00 -11.89 26.73
CA GLY A 204 -2.34 -11.58 27.24
C GLY A 204 -3.21 -10.67 26.36
N PHE A 205 -2.66 -10.07 25.29
CA PHE A 205 -3.43 -9.21 24.37
C PHE A 205 -4.41 -9.98 23.49
N ILE A 206 -4.09 -11.25 23.18
CA ILE A 206 -4.97 -12.17 22.48
C ILE A 206 -5.17 -13.38 23.36
N THR A 207 -6.43 -13.70 23.63
CA THR A 207 -6.87 -14.86 24.41
C THR A 207 -7.86 -15.68 23.59
N ASP A 208 -8.20 -16.88 24.06
CA ASP A 208 -9.22 -17.71 23.42
C ASP A 208 -10.59 -17.01 23.35
N SER A 209 -10.97 -16.24 24.38
CA SER A 209 -12.21 -15.47 24.38
C SER A 209 -12.20 -14.37 23.30
N VAL A 210 -11.09 -13.64 23.18
CA VAL A 210 -10.91 -12.61 22.15
C VAL A 210 -11.05 -13.20 20.75
N VAL A 211 -10.44 -14.36 20.48
CA VAL A 211 -10.54 -15.02 19.17
C VAL A 211 -11.97 -15.49 18.88
N LYS A 212 -12.67 -16.02 19.89
CA LYS A 212 -14.09 -16.41 19.76
C LYS A 212 -14.99 -15.21 19.47
N ASP A 213 -14.80 -14.11 20.19
CA ASP A 213 -15.57 -12.87 20.02
C ASP A 213 -15.34 -12.26 18.64
N TYR A 214 -14.08 -12.22 18.19
CA TYR A 214 -13.73 -11.78 16.84
C TYR A 214 -14.47 -12.60 15.77
N ARG A 215 -14.38 -13.94 15.84
CA ARG A 215 -15.06 -14.83 14.88
C ARG A 215 -16.57 -14.64 14.87
N LYS A 216 -17.17 -14.43 16.05
CA LYS A 216 -18.61 -14.19 16.19
C LYS A 216 -19.01 -12.88 15.51
N LYS A 217 -18.27 -11.79 15.73
CA LYS A 217 -18.52 -10.51 15.06
C LYS A 217 -18.34 -10.58 13.55
N MET A 218 -17.33 -11.33 13.08
CA MET A 218 -17.07 -11.46 11.63
C MET A 218 -18.02 -12.43 10.92
N GLN A 219 -18.97 -13.02 11.65
CA GLN A 219 -19.90 -14.00 11.08
C GLN A 219 -20.83 -13.37 10.03
N CYS A 220 -21.24 -12.12 10.22
CA CYS A 220 -22.11 -11.42 9.27
C CYS A 220 -21.48 -11.28 7.88
N PHE A 221 -20.15 -11.13 7.76
CA PHE A 221 -19.42 -11.05 6.49
C PHE A 221 -19.43 -12.38 5.71
N ARG A 222 -19.79 -13.50 6.34
CA ARG A 222 -19.82 -14.84 5.73
C ARG A 222 -21.21 -15.27 5.24
N HIS A 223 -22.29 -14.61 5.70
CA HIS A 223 -23.67 -15.00 5.39
C HIS A 223 -24.40 -13.97 4.55
N CYS A 224 -25.19 -14.43 3.59
CA CYS A 224 -25.98 -13.56 2.70
C CYS A 224 -27.43 -13.34 3.18
N SER A 225 -27.74 -13.60 4.45
CA SER A 225 -29.10 -13.32 4.98
C SER A 225 -29.33 -11.81 5.09
N ASP A 226 -30.59 -11.38 5.06
CA ASP A 226 -30.94 -9.97 5.19
C ASP A 226 -30.46 -9.36 6.51
N GLU A 227 -30.49 -10.15 7.60
CA GLU A 227 -29.96 -9.72 8.89
C GLU A 227 -28.43 -9.52 8.84
N ALA A 228 -27.71 -10.44 8.19
CA ALA A 228 -26.26 -10.34 8.05
C ALA A 228 -25.86 -9.16 7.16
N ILE A 229 -26.61 -8.89 6.09
CA ILE A 229 -26.41 -7.71 5.23
C ILE A 229 -26.70 -6.42 6.02
N GLY A 230 -27.75 -6.42 6.85
CA GLY A 230 -28.08 -5.32 7.74
C GLY A 230 -26.96 -5.05 8.75
N GLU A 231 -26.44 -6.08 9.40
CA GLU A 231 -25.33 -5.98 10.36
C GLU A 231 -24.05 -5.46 9.70
N ARG A 232 -23.67 -5.92 8.50
CA ARG A 232 -22.48 -5.42 7.78
C ARG A 232 -22.51 -3.90 7.57
N LYS A 233 -23.69 -3.35 7.25
CA LYS A 233 -23.88 -1.92 7.02
C LYS A 233 -23.71 -1.07 8.28
N THR A 234 -23.73 -1.68 9.48
CA THR A 234 -23.50 -0.96 10.74
C THR A 234 -22.02 -0.66 11.01
N TYR A 235 -21.10 -1.31 10.29
CA TYR A 235 -19.67 -1.09 10.46
C TYR A 235 -19.17 0.01 9.53
N SER A 236 -18.40 0.96 10.08
CA SER A 236 -17.69 1.96 9.26
C SER A 236 -16.51 1.33 8.52
N GLU A 237 -16.02 1.98 7.47
CA GLU A 237 -14.84 1.49 6.74
C GLU A 237 -13.59 1.49 7.62
N GLU A 238 -13.42 2.46 8.53
CA GLU A 238 -12.32 2.48 9.50
C GLU A 238 -12.38 1.27 10.45
N GLN A 239 -13.59 0.91 10.92
CA GLN A 239 -13.77 -0.27 11.76
C GLN A 239 -13.44 -1.55 10.99
N LYS A 240 -13.88 -1.66 9.73
CA LYS A 240 -13.59 -2.82 8.90
C LYS A 240 -12.08 -2.96 8.64
N ASN A 241 -11.40 -1.88 8.28
CA ASN A 241 -9.95 -1.87 8.09
C ASN A 241 -9.20 -2.28 9.37
N PHE A 242 -9.62 -1.76 10.53
CA PHE A 242 -9.10 -2.21 11.82
C PHE A 242 -9.33 -3.71 12.05
N PHE A 243 -10.53 -4.23 11.75
CA PHE A 243 -10.81 -5.66 11.91
C PHE A 243 -10.01 -6.53 10.96
N VAL A 244 -9.64 -6.05 9.77
CA VAL A 244 -8.74 -6.77 8.87
C VAL A 244 -7.36 -6.90 9.52
N ASP A 245 -6.76 -5.81 9.97
CA ASP A 245 -5.42 -5.84 10.59
C ASP A 245 -5.40 -6.64 11.90
N TYR A 246 -6.43 -6.47 12.72
CA TYR A 246 -6.57 -7.22 13.97
C TYR A 246 -6.77 -8.71 13.71
N GLY A 247 -7.57 -9.06 12.71
CA GLY A 247 -7.78 -10.42 12.25
C GLY A 247 -6.51 -11.08 11.74
N LEU A 248 -5.72 -10.37 10.94
CA LEU A 248 -4.40 -10.84 10.47
C LEU A 248 -3.43 -11.05 11.64
N THR A 249 -3.48 -10.20 12.66
CA THR A 249 -2.67 -10.38 13.88
C THR A 249 -3.06 -11.67 14.61
N ILE A 250 -4.37 -11.95 14.74
CA ILE A 250 -4.88 -13.22 15.29
C ILE A 250 -4.40 -14.42 14.45
N VAL A 251 -4.50 -14.34 13.12
CA VAL A 251 -4.06 -15.40 12.20
C VAL A 251 -2.57 -15.69 12.39
N LYS A 252 -1.72 -14.66 12.42
CA LYS A 252 -0.27 -14.81 12.67
C LYS A 252 0.02 -15.49 14.01
N ALA A 253 -0.68 -15.10 15.07
CA ALA A 253 -0.53 -15.70 16.38
C ALA A 253 -0.89 -17.20 16.37
N ILE A 254 -2.06 -17.56 15.83
CA ILE A 254 -2.50 -18.96 15.74
C ILE A 254 -1.52 -19.78 14.89
N HIS A 255 -1.12 -19.25 13.73
CA HIS A 255 -0.18 -19.90 12.83
C HIS A 255 1.15 -20.23 13.52
N SER A 256 1.73 -19.26 14.23
CA SER A 256 2.98 -19.43 14.99
C SER A 256 2.85 -20.49 16.10
N LEU A 257 1.71 -20.51 16.80
CA LEU A 257 1.46 -21.45 17.90
C LEU A 257 1.19 -22.89 17.41
N LEU A 258 0.59 -23.04 16.23
CA LEU A 258 0.26 -24.34 15.66
C LEU A 258 1.38 -24.95 14.82
N GLN A 259 2.30 -24.15 14.28
CA GLN A 259 3.49 -24.64 13.56
C GLN A 259 4.60 -25.17 14.49
N LYS A 260 4.64 -24.75 15.76
CA LYS A 260 5.63 -25.24 16.75
C LYS A 260 5.27 -26.62 17.35
N ARG A 261 4.67 -27.51 16.57
CA ARG A 261 4.37 -28.90 16.95
C ARG A 261 4.95 -29.87 15.93
#